data_AF-A0A0M7A0R5-F1
#
_entry.id   AF-A0A0M7A0R5-F1
#
_cell.length_a   1.000
_cell.length_b   1.000
_cell.length_c   1.000
_cell.angle_alpha   90.00
_cell.angle_beta   90.00
_cell.angle_gamma   90.00
#
_symmetry.space_group_name_H-M   'P 1'
#
loop_
_entity.id
_entity.type
_entity.pdbx_description
1 polymer ?
#
loop_
_entity_poly.entity_id
_entity_poly.type
_entity_poly.pdbx_seq_one_letter_code
_entity_poly.pdbx_strand_id
1 'polypeptide(L)'
;MTQLDQLQTKIRTYLSSLSPKAIEALVRNLERAKAQADADPNIELVLNSALAILRKPTTHPLDSEGNEHRRGQIQRMFFTSLDGFLIDEFLPNRQEGRIHRGMLNKVWKWLGRDVMPTDVQLVLEQAGNAAVSGERVDGLVQALRTRSADAIGEALRRGEIDDREHRRMGIELGGERGISELRDIHKVFSSERWLMPFLEAMPDRINERRLKQDHDVLRMVDKCSERFPDHLPLVAAALVDRADKPSALCAFAGRLAGDDDPKVIAGSQFAPFVDVVMSEAERLNILAVDHRNNNPDPVAFSNALSDYNSLVRGIERDVDLTVTGKWHSRLADTKRSISDVVTRELHNAHTAVRRALQVPKLDDDGKLILDQTAINDAVRAVRVVNMVRHGSETFAVNDISKRTRQTVEQTLEIVTRSLITDLGKAKSPQLEAHQAAADVAIMLSEIYFGAEYADQLRRSRHAALAKAKTRAGDETAAATPERRLINKALKRA
;
A
#
# COMPACT_ATOMS: atom_id res chain seq x y z
N MET A 1 -21.22 46.39 -0.81
CA MET A 1 -21.32 45.04 -0.23
C MET A 1 -22.00 44.14 -1.25
N THR A 2 -21.28 43.16 -1.78
CA THR A 2 -21.72 42.29 -2.88
C THR A 2 -22.74 41.26 -2.38
N GLN A 3 -23.68 40.82 -3.24
CA GLN A 3 -24.69 39.80 -2.91
C GLN A 3 -24.08 38.50 -2.36
N LEU A 4 -22.84 38.17 -2.77
CA LEU A 4 -22.10 37.00 -2.31
C LEU A 4 -21.76 37.07 -0.80
N ASP A 5 -21.40 38.25 -0.29
CA ASP A 5 -21.06 38.44 1.13
C ASP A 5 -22.29 38.32 2.03
N GLN A 6 -23.44 38.79 1.55
CA GLN A 6 -24.72 38.64 2.25
C GLN A 6 -25.17 37.18 2.29
N LEU A 7 -24.92 36.42 1.21
CA LEU A 7 -25.21 34.99 1.14
C LEU A 7 -24.32 34.19 2.10
N GLN A 8 -23.00 34.46 2.09
CA GLN A 8 -22.05 33.83 3.02
C GLN A 8 -22.40 34.09 4.48
N THR A 9 -22.80 35.31 4.80
CA THR A 9 -23.17 35.67 6.18
C THR A 9 -24.41 34.90 6.63
N LYS A 10 -25.45 34.80 5.79
CA LYS A 10 -26.66 34.01 6.10
C LYS A 10 -26.38 32.52 6.23
N ILE A 11 -25.54 31.96 5.34
CA ILE A 11 -25.12 30.55 5.40
C ILE A 11 -24.36 30.28 6.70
N ARG A 12 -23.42 31.15 7.08
CA ARG A 12 -22.65 31.02 8.32
C ARG A 12 -23.55 31.10 9.55
N THR A 13 -24.51 32.02 9.59
CA THR A 13 -25.48 32.13 10.69
C THR A 13 -26.35 30.87 10.81
N TYR A 14 -26.84 30.35 9.69
CA TYR A 14 -27.63 29.12 9.68
C TYR A 14 -26.82 27.90 10.11
N LEU A 15 -25.60 27.73 9.59
CA LEU A 15 -24.71 26.64 9.98
C LEU A 15 -24.29 26.72 11.45
N SER A 16 -24.13 27.92 12.01
CA SER A 16 -23.82 28.10 13.44
C SER A 16 -24.98 27.75 14.39
N SER A 17 -26.21 27.62 13.86
CA SER A 17 -27.39 27.21 14.64
C SER A 17 -27.62 25.70 14.68
N LEU A 18 -26.85 24.92 13.92
CA LEU A 18 -26.97 23.47 13.81
C LEU A 18 -26.01 22.75 14.78
N SER A 19 -26.38 21.53 15.20
CA SER A 19 -25.52 20.70 16.04
C SER A 19 -24.31 20.16 15.26
N PRO A 20 -23.16 19.89 15.91
CA PRO A 20 -21.94 19.42 15.22
C PRO A 20 -22.15 18.16 14.39
N LYS A 21 -22.96 17.20 14.89
CA LYS A 21 -23.32 15.97 14.15
C LYS A 21 -24.15 16.25 12.89
N ALA A 22 -25.02 17.27 12.91
CA ALA A 22 -25.79 17.68 11.74
C ALA A 22 -24.90 18.35 10.68
N ILE A 23 -23.87 19.09 11.11
CA ILE A 23 -22.89 19.71 10.22
C ILE A 23 -21.99 18.64 9.57
N GLU A 24 -21.53 17.64 10.32
CA GLU A 24 -20.76 16.50 9.76
C GLU A 24 -21.55 15.68 8.73
N ALA A 25 -22.82 15.37 9.04
CA ALA A 25 -23.69 14.68 8.10
C ALA A 25 -23.94 15.50 6.82
N LEU A 26 -24.07 16.82 6.96
CA LEU A 26 -24.22 17.75 5.84
C LEU A 26 -22.94 17.81 4.98
N VAL A 27 -21.76 17.95 5.59
CA VAL A 27 -20.47 17.96 4.88
C VAL A 27 -20.28 16.65 4.12
N ARG A 28 -20.52 15.51 4.76
CA ARG A 28 -20.41 14.19 4.12
C ARG A 28 -21.37 14.01 2.94
N ASN A 29 -22.58 14.55 3.02
CA ASN A 29 -23.54 14.52 1.93
C ASN A 29 -23.17 15.48 0.78
N LEU A 30 -22.64 16.67 1.10
CA LEU A 30 -22.19 17.66 0.11
C LEU A 30 -20.90 17.22 -0.61
N GLU A 31 -19.97 16.55 0.08
CA GLU A 31 -18.80 15.92 -0.54
C GLU A 31 -19.21 14.81 -1.51
N ARG A 32 -20.24 14.04 -1.14
CA ARG A 32 -20.80 12.99 -2.01
C ARG A 32 -21.50 13.57 -3.24
N ALA A 33 -22.15 14.71 -3.10
CA ALA A 33 -22.76 15.43 -4.22
C ALA A 33 -21.69 16.07 -5.14
N LYS A 34 -20.59 16.60 -4.59
CA LYS A 34 -19.45 17.11 -5.38
C LYS A 34 -18.79 16.02 -6.24
N ALA A 35 -18.79 14.78 -5.76
CA ALA A 35 -18.25 13.63 -6.50
C ALA A 35 -19.12 13.18 -7.69
N GLN A 36 -20.39 13.61 -7.75
CA GLN A 36 -21.30 13.35 -8.87
C GLN A 36 -21.39 14.61 -9.74
N ALA A 37 -20.43 14.74 -10.67
CA ALA A 37 -20.25 15.77 -11.69
C ALA A 37 -21.45 16.70 -12.01
N ASP A 38 -21.58 17.81 -11.25
CA ASP A 38 -21.81 19.20 -11.73
C ASP A 38 -21.67 20.13 -10.51
N ALA A 39 -20.46 20.64 -10.24
CA ALA A 39 -20.16 21.35 -8.99
C ALA A 39 -20.57 22.83 -9.08
N ASP A 40 -21.80 23.11 -8.65
CA ASP A 40 -22.32 24.46 -8.45
C ASP A 40 -21.40 25.26 -7.48
N PRO A 41 -20.89 26.45 -7.83
CA PRO A 41 -19.96 27.25 -7.00
C PRO A 41 -20.45 27.50 -5.58
N ASN A 42 -21.78 27.45 -5.37
CA ASN A 42 -22.41 27.59 -4.07
C ASN A 42 -22.14 26.41 -3.13
N ILE A 43 -21.90 25.19 -3.65
CA ILE A 43 -21.60 24.00 -2.84
C ILE A 43 -20.20 24.13 -2.21
N GLU A 44 -19.21 24.61 -2.96
CA GLU A 44 -17.87 24.83 -2.43
C GLU A 44 -17.84 25.93 -1.35
N LEU A 45 -18.62 26.98 -1.54
CA LEU A 45 -18.77 28.08 -0.58
C LEU A 45 -19.36 27.59 0.76
N VAL A 46 -20.38 26.73 0.70
CA VAL A 46 -21.02 26.11 1.88
C VAL A 46 -20.07 25.11 2.54
N LEU A 47 -19.35 24.29 1.76
CA LEU A 47 -18.39 23.32 2.28
C LEU A 47 -17.25 24.03 3.02
N ASN A 48 -16.67 25.08 2.44
CA ASN A 48 -15.61 25.87 3.06
C ASN A 48 -16.10 26.57 4.33
N SER A 49 -17.34 27.05 4.33
CA SER A 49 -17.95 27.69 5.51
C SER A 49 -18.24 26.68 6.63
N ALA A 50 -18.72 25.47 6.29
CA ALA A 50 -18.97 24.39 7.25
C ALA A 50 -17.65 23.83 7.82
N LEU A 51 -16.63 23.64 6.98
CA LEU A 51 -15.28 23.24 7.41
C LEU A 51 -14.63 24.29 8.30
N ALA A 52 -14.84 25.59 8.05
CA ALA A 52 -14.35 26.66 8.92
C ALA A 52 -15.03 26.66 10.31
N ILE A 53 -16.29 26.22 10.40
CA ILE A 53 -17.01 26.08 11.68
C ILE A 53 -16.56 24.81 12.41
N LEU A 54 -16.35 23.68 11.71
CA LEU A 54 -15.78 22.46 12.29
C LEU A 54 -14.31 22.64 12.72
N ARG A 55 -13.56 23.51 12.03
CA ARG A 55 -12.19 23.89 12.39
C ARG A 55 -12.11 24.95 13.48
N LYS A 56 -13.23 25.52 13.94
CA LYS A 56 -13.18 26.41 15.10
C LYS A 56 -12.77 25.55 16.30
N PRO A 57 -11.63 25.84 16.96
CA PRO A 57 -11.19 25.07 18.09
C PRO A 57 -12.24 25.20 19.18
N THR A 58 -12.90 24.09 19.47
CA THR A 58 -13.68 23.92 20.69
C THR A 58 -12.75 24.26 21.84
N THR A 59 -13.01 25.39 22.49
CA THR A 59 -12.41 25.79 23.76
C THR A 59 -12.97 24.88 24.85
N HIS A 60 -12.58 23.62 24.79
CA HIS A 60 -12.52 22.75 25.95
C HIS A 60 -11.10 22.87 26.55
N PRO A 61 -10.88 22.58 27.84
CA PRO A 61 -9.57 22.78 28.47
C PRO A 61 -8.54 21.86 27.81
N LEU A 62 -7.69 22.44 26.94
CA LEU A 62 -6.88 21.77 25.92
C LEU A 62 -5.39 21.68 26.31
N ASP A 63 -5.05 21.55 27.59
CA ASP A 63 -3.64 21.55 27.98
C ASP A 63 -2.95 20.19 27.75
N SER A 64 -3.70 19.08 27.64
CA SER A 64 -3.12 17.74 27.44
C SER A 64 -3.17 17.25 25.99
N GLU A 65 -4.32 17.30 25.32
CA GLU A 65 -4.44 16.75 23.95
C GLU A 65 -3.70 17.61 22.91
N GLY A 66 -3.77 18.94 23.01
CA GLY A 66 -3.05 19.84 22.11
C GLY A 66 -1.52 19.72 22.23
N ASN A 67 -1.04 19.45 23.45
CA ASN A 67 0.37 19.24 23.73
C ASN A 67 0.87 17.92 23.13
N GLU A 68 0.13 16.82 23.28
CA GLU A 68 0.54 15.52 22.70
C GLU A 68 0.60 15.54 21.17
N HIS A 69 -0.38 16.15 20.50
CA HIS A 69 -0.37 16.29 19.04
C HIS A 69 0.84 17.10 18.56
N ARG A 70 1.19 18.16 19.29
CA ARG A 70 2.32 19.03 18.95
C ARG A 70 3.67 18.38 19.24
N ARG A 71 3.78 17.62 20.34
CA ARG A 71 4.95 16.78 20.63
C ARG A 71 5.17 15.75 19.52
N GLY A 72 4.10 15.10 19.05
CA GLY A 72 4.15 14.20 17.90
C GLY A 72 4.57 14.89 16.60
N GLN A 73 4.12 16.14 16.38
CA GLN A 73 4.56 16.94 15.23
C GLN A 73 6.06 17.25 15.30
N ILE A 74 6.58 17.68 16.46
CA ILE A 74 8.01 17.98 16.65
C ILE A 74 8.85 16.73 16.42
N GLN A 75 8.42 15.57 16.91
CA GLN A 75 9.11 14.32 16.65
C GLN A 75 9.16 14.00 15.14
N ARG A 76 8.07 14.20 14.40
CA ARG A 76 8.07 14.01 12.94
C ARG A 76 9.02 14.98 12.25
N MET A 77 8.98 16.26 12.62
CA MET A 77 9.89 17.28 12.10
C MET A 77 11.35 16.93 12.37
N PHE A 78 11.65 16.39 13.56
CA PHE A 78 13.00 15.95 13.92
C PHE A 78 13.50 14.84 12.98
N PHE A 79 12.64 13.90 12.58
CA PHE A 79 13.02 12.78 11.71
C PHE A 79 12.81 13.02 10.20
N THR A 80 12.36 14.20 9.76
CA THR A 80 12.06 14.48 8.35
C THR A 80 13.23 14.19 7.40
N SER A 81 14.48 14.40 7.83
CA SER A 81 15.66 14.09 7.00
C SER A 81 15.86 12.59 6.75
N LEU A 82 15.17 11.72 7.49
CA LEU A 82 15.20 10.28 7.33
C LEU A 82 14.12 9.75 6.38
N ASP A 83 13.14 10.57 5.96
CA ASP A 83 11.93 10.08 5.28
C ASP A 83 12.23 9.22 4.04
N GLY A 84 13.28 9.56 3.27
CA GLY A 84 13.73 8.81 2.10
C GLY A 84 14.52 7.52 2.39
N PHE A 85 14.63 7.12 3.66
CA PHE A 85 15.37 5.94 4.12
C PHE A 85 14.49 5.00 4.97
N LEU A 86 13.23 5.37 5.23
CA LEU A 86 12.36 4.63 6.13
C LEU A 86 11.63 3.49 5.41
N ILE A 87 11.69 2.30 5.99
CA ILE A 87 10.91 1.13 5.58
C ILE A 87 10.03 0.66 6.74
N ASP A 88 8.88 0.07 6.41
CA ASP A 88 7.95 -0.46 7.42
C ASP A 88 8.21 -1.94 7.71
N GLU A 89 8.86 -2.64 6.77
CA GLU A 89 9.13 -4.07 6.84
C GLU A 89 10.43 -4.36 7.59
N PHE A 90 10.41 -5.38 8.44
CA PHE A 90 11.61 -5.85 9.12
C PHE A 90 12.37 -6.86 8.26
N LEU A 91 13.39 -6.39 7.54
CA LEU A 91 14.15 -7.23 6.60
C LEU A 91 14.94 -8.35 7.30
N PRO A 92 15.10 -9.54 6.71
CA PRO A 92 15.91 -10.61 7.31
C PRO A 92 17.39 -10.22 7.40
N ASN A 93 17.91 -9.65 6.31
CA ASN A 93 19.24 -9.09 6.24
C ASN A 93 19.16 -7.57 6.38
N ARG A 94 19.92 -7.00 7.32
CA ARG A 94 20.00 -5.55 7.46
C ARG A 94 20.68 -4.95 6.23
N GLN A 95 20.04 -3.96 5.62
CA GLN A 95 20.61 -3.15 4.57
C GLN A 95 20.95 -1.77 5.14
N GLU A 96 22.21 -1.36 5.03
CA GLU A 96 22.62 0.00 5.42
C GLU A 96 21.87 1.04 4.59
N GLY A 97 21.37 2.08 5.26
CA GLY A 97 20.56 3.13 4.64
C GLY A 97 19.07 2.80 4.52
N ARG A 98 18.63 1.63 4.97
CA ARG A 98 17.22 1.30 5.15
C ARG A 98 16.91 1.14 6.63
N ILE A 99 16.17 2.09 7.17
CA ILE A 99 15.87 2.20 8.60
C ILE A 99 14.44 1.75 8.85
N HIS A 100 14.23 0.80 9.75
CA HIS A 100 12.89 0.36 10.11
C HIS A 100 12.17 1.47 10.90
N ARG A 101 10.97 1.87 10.46
CA ARG A 101 10.20 2.98 11.05
C ARG A 101 9.95 2.80 12.55
N GLY A 102 9.79 1.56 13.02
CA GLY A 102 9.65 1.24 14.44
C GLY A 102 10.84 1.66 15.31
N MET A 103 12.03 1.88 14.72
CA MET A 103 13.22 2.33 15.43
C MET A 103 13.13 3.79 15.88
N LEU A 104 12.44 4.65 15.13
CA LEU A 104 12.40 6.09 15.39
C LEU A 104 11.87 6.41 16.80
N ASN A 105 10.85 5.68 17.24
CA ASN A 105 10.30 5.84 18.58
C ASN A 105 11.27 5.42 19.69
N LYS A 106 12.08 4.39 19.45
CA LYS A 106 13.10 3.94 20.42
C LYS A 106 14.21 4.97 20.53
N VAL A 107 14.72 5.44 19.39
CA VAL A 107 15.76 6.47 19.33
C VAL A 107 15.29 7.77 19.97
N TRP A 108 14.07 8.21 19.69
CA TRP A 108 13.49 9.42 20.30
C TRP A 108 13.41 9.31 21.83
N LYS A 109 12.92 8.18 22.35
CA LYS A 109 12.84 7.94 23.80
C LYS A 109 14.21 7.88 24.46
N TRP A 110 15.16 7.19 23.83
CA TRP A 110 16.53 7.09 24.32
C TRP A 110 17.25 8.45 24.31
N LEU A 111 17.11 9.24 23.24
CA LEU A 111 17.65 10.60 23.18
C LEU A 111 17.08 11.50 24.27
N GLY A 112 15.75 11.50 24.42
CA GLY A 112 15.05 12.36 25.38
C GLY A 112 15.17 11.93 26.84
N ARG A 113 15.63 10.70 27.13
CA ARG A 113 15.77 10.21 28.51
C ARG A 113 17.24 10.09 28.94
N ASP A 114 18.08 9.52 28.09
CA ASP A 114 19.41 9.06 28.48
C ASP A 114 20.54 9.95 27.95
N VAL A 115 20.36 10.60 26.80
CA VAL A 115 21.45 11.31 26.11
C VAL A 115 21.37 12.81 26.30
N MET A 116 20.21 13.41 26.01
CA MET A 116 20.02 14.86 26.01
C MET A 116 18.64 15.28 26.54
N PRO A 117 18.28 14.87 27.77
CA PRO A 117 16.95 15.14 28.34
C PRO A 117 16.62 16.63 28.42
N THR A 118 17.59 17.45 28.82
CA THR A 118 17.41 18.91 28.96
C THR A 118 17.15 19.60 27.64
N ASP A 119 17.91 19.26 26.59
CA ASP A 119 17.74 19.86 25.26
C ASP A 119 16.40 19.50 24.63
N VAL A 120 16.03 18.22 24.70
CA VAL A 120 14.75 17.74 24.16
C VAL A 120 13.59 18.38 24.91
N GLN A 121 13.67 18.46 26.24
CA GLN A 121 12.64 19.12 27.04
C GLN A 121 12.50 20.60 26.70
N LEU A 122 13.62 21.34 26.60
CA LEU A 122 13.62 22.76 26.24
C LEU A 122 12.95 23.00 24.89
N VAL A 123 13.28 22.20 23.87
CA VAL A 123 12.69 22.34 22.53
C VAL A 123 11.21 21.99 22.54
N LEU A 124 10.80 20.96 23.28
CA LEU A 124 9.38 20.60 23.41
C LEU A 124 8.57 21.67 24.15
N GLU A 125 9.14 22.32 25.17
CA GLU A 125 8.50 23.44 25.88
C GLU A 125 8.38 24.68 24.99
N GLN A 126 9.45 25.04 24.28
CA GLN A 126 9.48 26.21 23.40
C GLN A 126 8.58 26.03 22.17
N ALA A 127 8.64 24.88 21.51
CA ALA A 127 7.79 24.57 20.37
C ALA A 127 6.34 24.22 20.78
N GLY A 128 6.13 23.86 22.06
CA GLY A 128 4.82 23.71 22.69
C GLY A 128 4.03 25.02 22.75
N ASN A 129 4.72 26.16 22.83
CA ASN A 129 4.12 27.48 22.95
C ASN A 129 3.48 27.94 21.62
N ALA A 130 2.16 28.19 21.62
CA ALA A 130 1.39 28.65 20.46
C ALA A 130 1.79 30.04 19.95
N ALA A 131 2.51 30.83 20.73
CA ALA A 131 3.03 32.14 20.32
C ALA A 131 4.28 32.06 19.44
N VAL A 132 4.93 30.90 19.34
CA VAL A 132 6.15 30.72 18.53
C VAL A 132 5.78 30.45 17.07
N SER A 133 6.40 31.20 16.15
CA SER A 133 6.19 31.02 14.71
C SER A 133 6.72 29.67 14.20
N GLY A 134 6.13 29.16 13.11
CA GLY A 134 6.56 27.89 12.49
C GLY A 134 8.05 27.88 12.13
N GLU A 135 8.55 28.95 11.50
CA GLU A 135 9.97 29.08 11.14
C GLU A 135 10.91 28.99 12.35
N ARG A 136 10.48 29.51 13.50
CA ARG A 136 11.26 29.42 14.74
C ARG A 136 11.28 28.00 15.28
N VAL A 137 10.17 27.27 15.15
CA VAL A 137 10.11 25.84 15.50
C VAL A 137 11.03 25.03 14.59
N ASP A 138 11.02 25.29 13.27
CA ASP A 138 11.92 24.63 12.32
C ASP A 138 13.39 24.84 12.70
N GLY A 139 13.77 26.08 13.00
CA GLY A 139 15.13 26.40 13.44
C GLY A 139 15.53 25.71 14.76
N LEU A 140 14.60 25.59 15.72
CA LEU A 140 14.84 24.88 16.99
C LEU A 140 15.02 23.38 16.76
N VAL A 141 14.20 22.76 15.92
CA VAL A 141 14.29 21.35 15.57
C VAL A 141 15.58 21.05 14.80
N GLN A 142 15.97 21.93 13.87
CA GLN A 142 17.24 21.79 13.13
C GLN A 142 18.45 21.88 14.08
N ALA A 143 18.42 22.83 15.01
CA ALA A 143 19.46 22.97 16.01
C ALA A 143 19.52 21.76 16.96
N LEU A 144 18.36 21.20 17.33
CA LEU A 144 18.28 19.97 18.11
C LEU A 144 18.90 18.80 17.34
N ARG A 145 18.51 18.58 16.08
CA ARG A 145 19.04 17.50 15.23
C ARG A 145 20.55 17.59 15.07
N THR A 146 21.09 18.80 14.87
CA THR A 146 22.54 19.02 14.80
C THR A 146 23.24 18.61 16.10
N ARG A 147 22.73 19.04 17.27
CA ARG A 147 23.29 18.62 18.57
C ARG A 147 23.10 17.13 18.83
N SER A 148 22.00 16.55 18.38
CA SER A 148 21.73 15.11 18.49
C SER A 148 22.73 14.31 17.68
N ALA A 149 23.16 14.76 16.50
CA ALA A 149 24.19 14.09 15.72
C ALA A 149 25.48 13.92 16.54
N ASP A 150 26.00 15.02 17.13
CA ASP A 150 27.20 14.99 17.96
C ASP A 150 27.03 14.08 19.20
N ALA A 151 25.87 14.17 19.86
CA ALA A 151 25.59 13.38 21.06
C ALA A 151 25.45 11.88 20.76
N ILE A 152 24.85 11.51 19.63
CA ILE A 152 24.76 10.12 19.16
C ILE A 152 26.15 9.60 18.82
N GLY A 153 26.96 10.39 18.09
CA GLY A 153 28.33 10.02 17.73
C GLY A 153 29.20 9.74 18.96
N GLU A 154 29.11 10.59 19.98
CA GLU A 154 29.82 10.38 21.24
C GLU A 154 29.31 9.16 22.01
N ALA A 155 27.99 8.91 22.02
CA ALA A 155 27.43 7.72 22.66
C ALA A 155 27.89 6.42 21.97
N LEU A 156 27.89 6.39 20.64
CA LEU A 156 28.40 5.26 19.86
C LEU A 156 29.89 5.01 20.14
N ARG A 157 30.71 6.06 20.15
CA ARG A 157 32.15 5.97 20.46
C ARG A 157 32.41 5.47 21.89
N ARG A 158 31.59 5.87 22.87
CA ARG A 158 31.69 5.35 24.24
C ARG A 158 31.32 3.87 24.32
N GLY A 159 30.29 3.45 23.59
CA GLY A 159 29.91 2.03 23.50
C GLY A 159 31.01 1.15 22.92
N GLU A 160 31.80 1.67 21.96
CA GLU A 160 32.94 0.93 21.42
C GLU A 160 34.07 0.71 22.44
N ILE A 161 34.17 1.56 23.46
CA ILE A 161 35.23 1.49 24.48
C ILE A 161 34.73 0.79 25.75
N ASP A 162 33.47 0.97 26.14
CA ASP A 162 32.87 0.42 27.35
C ASP A 162 31.72 -0.54 27.03
N ASP A 163 31.97 -1.83 27.25
CA ASP A 163 30.98 -2.92 27.12
C ASP A 163 29.71 -2.69 27.95
N ARG A 164 29.80 -1.97 29.07
CA ARG A 164 28.63 -1.68 29.91
C ARG A 164 27.67 -0.72 29.19
N GLU A 165 28.21 0.35 28.62
CA GLU A 165 27.42 1.31 27.84
C GLU A 165 26.93 0.69 26.53
N HIS A 166 27.73 -0.15 25.86
CA HIS A 166 27.29 -0.94 24.69
C HIS A 166 26.08 -1.81 25.02
N ARG A 167 26.15 -2.57 26.13
CA ARG A 167 25.03 -3.41 26.60
C ARG A 167 23.81 -2.59 26.95
N ARG A 168 23.97 -1.44 27.61
CA ARG A 168 22.86 -0.53 27.95
C ARG A 168 22.18 -0.01 26.69
N MET A 169 22.93 0.48 25.71
CA MET A 169 22.38 0.90 24.41
C MET A 169 21.67 -0.25 23.70
N GLY A 170 22.25 -1.46 23.74
CA GLY A 170 21.62 -2.66 23.19
C GLY A 170 20.26 -2.96 23.81
N ILE A 171 20.11 -2.84 25.13
CA ILE A 171 18.83 -3.07 25.82
C ILE A 171 17.76 -2.08 25.34
N GLU A 172 18.11 -0.81 25.19
CA GLU A 172 17.14 0.26 24.84
C GLU A 172 16.77 0.26 23.35
N LEU A 173 17.73 -0.04 22.48
CA LEU A 173 17.56 0.04 21.03
C LEU A 173 17.10 -1.29 20.40
N GLY A 174 17.18 -2.40 21.14
CA GLY A 174 16.75 -3.72 20.68
C GLY A 174 17.88 -4.56 20.06
N GLY A 175 19.04 -4.57 20.70
CA GLY A 175 20.20 -5.39 20.38
C GLY A 175 21.16 -4.75 19.37
N GLU A 176 22.08 -5.56 18.84
CA GLU A 176 23.14 -5.10 17.92
C GLU A 176 22.58 -4.54 16.61
N ARG A 177 21.48 -5.10 16.11
CA ARG A 177 20.78 -4.55 14.95
C ARG A 177 20.28 -3.14 15.22
N GLY A 178 19.77 -2.89 16.44
CA GLY A 178 19.27 -1.59 16.82
C GLY A 178 20.37 -0.54 16.93
N ILE A 179 21.53 -0.93 17.46
CA ILE A 179 22.74 -0.08 17.45
C ILE A 179 23.20 0.20 16.02
N SER A 180 23.14 -0.80 15.13
CA SER A 180 23.50 -0.62 13.73
C SER A 180 22.53 0.32 12.99
N GLU A 181 21.22 0.25 13.24
CA GLU A 181 20.26 1.24 12.70
C GLU A 181 20.49 2.65 13.29
N LEU A 182 20.90 2.75 14.55
CA LEU A 182 21.32 4.04 15.14
C LEU A 182 22.56 4.60 14.43
N ARG A 183 23.53 3.76 14.03
CA ARG A 183 24.69 4.19 13.23
C ARG A 183 24.23 4.79 11.89
N ASP A 184 23.21 4.22 11.24
CA ASP A 184 22.67 4.76 9.98
C ASP A 184 21.99 6.11 10.19
N ILE A 185 21.18 6.24 11.25
CA ILE A 185 20.55 7.51 11.63
C ILE A 185 21.61 8.58 11.89
N HIS A 186 22.65 8.24 12.66
CA HIS A 186 23.78 9.13 12.93
C HIS A 186 24.49 9.55 11.64
N LYS A 187 24.70 8.62 10.71
CA LYS A 187 25.32 8.89 9.41
C LYS A 187 24.50 9.87 8.58
N VAL A 188 23.18 9.73 8.53
CA VAL A 188 22.31 10.68 7.82
C VAL A 188 22.33 12.06 8.49
N PHE A 189 22.22 12.13 9.82
CA PHE A 189 22.23 13.41 10.54
C PHE A 189 23.57 14.14 10.45
N SER A 190 24.69 13.43 10.57
CA SER A 190 26.03 14.03 10.46
C SER A 190 26.36 14.51 9.04
N SER A 191 25.77 13.89 8.01
CA SER A 191 25.98 14.25 6.61
C SER A 191 24.90 15.17 6.02
N GLU A 192 23.88 15.53 6.79
CA GLU A 192 22.68 16.23 6.31
C GLU A 192 22.97 17.48 5.48
N ARG A 193 23.98 18.28 5.87
CA ARG A 193 24.34 19.54 5.21
C ARG A 193 24.75 19.38 3.74
N TRP A 194 25.31 18.24 3.37
CA TRP A 194 25.70 17.97 1.99
C TRP A 194 24.81 16.90 1.34
N LEU A 195 24.33 15.93 2.13
CA LEU A 195 23.52 14.82 1.63
C LEU A 195 22.14 15.29 1.19
N MET A 196 21.46 16.14 1.96
CA MET A 196 20.11 16.60 1.59
C MET A 196 20.13 17.43 0.31
N PRO A 197 21.00 18.45 0.13
CA PRO A 197 21.08 19.17 -1.14
C PRO A 197 21.49 18.29 -2.32
N PHE A 198 22.35 17.28 -2.08
CA PHE A 198 22.72 16.31 -3.10
C PHE A 198 21.53 15.47 -3.56
N LEU A 199 20.70 14.98 -2.62
CA LEU A 199 19.48 14.23 -2.91
C LEU A 199 18.39 15.10 -3.54
N GLU A 200 18.26 16.37 -3.14
CA GLU A 200 17.34 17.33 -3.76
C GLU A 200 17.74 17.67 -5.21
N ALA A 201 19.03 17.68 -5.53
CA ALA A 201 19.51 17.86 -6.89
C ALA A 201 19.26 16.63 -7.79
N MET A 202 19.02 15.45 -7.19
CA MET A 202 18.65 14.25 -7.94
C MET A 202 17.19 14.30 -8.38
N PRO A 203 16.84 13.75 -9.56
CA PRO A 203 15.44 13.59 -9.95
C PRO A 203 14.65 12.78 -8.92
N ASP A 204 13.40 13.17 -8.65
CA ASP A 204 12.50 12.43 -7.76
C ASP A 204 12.09 11.07 -8.32
N ARG A 205 12.06 10.94 -9.66
CA ARG A 205 11.82 9.68 -10.37
C ARG A 205 12.88 9.45 -11.42
N ILE A 206 13.44 8.24 -11.42
CA ILE A 206 14.54 7.83 -12.28
C ILE A 206 14.11 6.61 -13.09
N ASN A 207 13.94 6.82 -14.39
CA ASN A 207 13.56 5.74 -15.30
C ASN A 207 14.75 4.80 -15.60
N GLU A 208 14.43 3.63 -16.15
CA GLU A 208 15.43 2.59 -16.50
C GLU A 208 16.51 3.11 -17.46
N ARG A 209 16.15 3.97 -18.43
CA ARG A 209 17.11 4.54 -19.39
C ARG A 209 18.15 5.41 -18.68
N ARG A 210 17.74 6.21 -17.71
CA ARG A 210 18.65 7.10 -16.99
C ARG A 210 19.69 6.32 -16.18
N LEU A 211 19.28 5.19 -15.60
CA LEU A 211 20.19 4.27 -14.89
C LEU A 211 21.10 3.47 -15.84
N LYS A 212 20.61 3.07 -17.02
CA LYS A 212 21.37 2.19 -17.93
C LYS A 212 22.21 2.90 -19.00
N GLN A 213 21.82 4.10 -19.41
CA GLN A 213 22.40 4.76 -20.58
C GLN A 213 22.85 6.19 -20.29
N ASP A 214 22.02 6.98 -19.61
CA ASP A 214 22.36 8.38 -19.39
C ASP A 214 23.48 8.52 -18.34
N HIS A 215 24.17 9.66 -18.37
CA HIS A 215 25.37 9.91 -17.56
C HIS A 215 25.18 10.98 -16.47
N ASP A 216 24.01 11.62 -16.40
CA ASP A 216 23.73 12.70 -15.44
C ASP A 216 23.76 12.19 -13.99
N VAL A 217 22.98 11.16 -13.68
CA VAL A 217 22.97 10.53 -12.35
C VAL A 217 24.26 9.76 -12.12
N LEU A 218 24.79 9.08 -13.15
CA LEU A 218 26.05 8.34 -13.08
C LEU A 218 27.20 9.24 -12.61
N ARG A 219 27.43 10.38 -13.28
CA ARG A 219 28.50 11.33 -12.93
C ARG A 219 28.31 11.96 -11.55
N MET A 220 27.07 12.18 -11.14
CA MET A 220 26.77 12.74 -9.82
C MET A 220 27.12 11.75 -8.70
N VAL A 221 26.76 10.47 -8.88
CA VAL A 221 27.11 9.40 -7.94
C VAL A 221 28.60 9.10 -7.97
N ASP A 222 29.23 9.09 -9.14
CA ASP A 222 30.67 8.86 -9.30
C ASP A 222 31.49 9.90 -8.53
N LYS A 223 31.19 11.20 -8.69
CA LYS A 223 31.80 12.28 -7.89
C LYS A 223 31.52 12.14 -6.39
N CYS A 224 30.33 11.65 -6.01
CA CYS A 224 30.02 11.37 -4.62
C CYS A 224 30.88 10.21 -4.10
N SER A 225 31.15 9.19 -4.91
CA SER A 225 31.99 8.06 -4.54
C SER A 225 33.45 8.47 -4.29
N GLU A 226 33.98 9.39 -5.09
CA GLU A 226 35.34 9.94 -4.90
C GLU A 226 35.47 10.72 -3.60
N ARG A 227 34.43 11.49 -3.23
CA ARG A 227 34.46 12.40 -2.07
C ARG A 227 34.00 11.76 -0.77
N PHE A 228 32.98 10.91 -0.84
CA PHE A 228 32.29 10.31 0.31
C PHE A 228 32.01 8.82 0.07
N PRO A 229 33.05 7.98 -0.11
CA PRO A 229 32.90 6.56 -0.44
C PRO A 229 32.05 5.81 0.60
N ASP A 230 32.20 6.15 1.88
CA ASP A 230 31.44 5.53 2.95
C ASP A 230 29.92 5.76 2.82
N HIS A 231 29.46 6.80 2.13
CA HIS A 231 28.03 7.15 2.06
C HIS A 231 27.30 6.52 0.88
N LEU A 232 27.99 5.73 0.03
CA LEU A 232 27.37 5.03 -1.09
C LEU A 232 26.17 4.15 -0.72
N PRO A 233 26.13 3.43 0.43
CA PRO A 233 24.94 2.70 0.84
C PRO A 233 23.71 3.59 1.05
N LEU A 234 23.88 4.80 1.60
CA LEU A 234 22.79 5.77 1.75
C LEU A 234 22.30 6.25 0.38
N VAL A 235 23.24 6.57 -0.52
CA VAL A 235 22.88 6.99 -1.90
C VAL A 235 22.13 5.86 -2.62
N ALA A 236 22.59 4.61 -2.49
CA ALA A 236 21.92 3.45 -3.05
C ALA A 236 20.49 3.27 -2.49
N ALA A 237 20.31 3.44 -1.16
CA ALA A 237 19.01 3.40 -0.51
C ALA A 237 18.09 4.54 -0.94
N ALA A 238 18.60 5.73 -1.21
CA ALA A 238 17.78 6.82 -1.74
C ALA A 238 17.39 6.60 -3.22
N LEU A 239 18.29 6.00 -4.02
CA LEU A 239 18.03 5.76 -5.45
C LEU A 239 17.04 4.63 -5.70
N VAL A 240 17.02 3.58 -4.86
CA VAL A 240 16.11 2.43 -5.06
C VAL A 240 14.64 2.85 -5.01
N ASP A 241 14.30 3.78 -4.11
CA ASP A 241 12.92 4.26 -3.93
C ASP A 241 12.51 5.27 -5.02
N ARG A 242 13.49 5.90 -5.67
CA ARG A 242 13.28 6.82 -6.81
C ARG A 242 13.29 6.11 -8.16
N ALA A 243 13.76 4.86 -8.22
CA ALA A 243 13.88 4.11 -9.47
C ALA A 243 12.53 3.52 -9.90
N ASP A 244 12.08 3.83 -11.12
CA ASP A 244 10.88 3.19 -11.70
C ASP A 244 11.06 1.67 -11.85
N LYS A 245 12.31 1.23 -12.05
CA LYS A 245 12.71 -0.18 -12.08
C LYS A 245 13.96 -0.37 -11.23
N PRO A 246 13.82 -0.78 -9.96
CA PRO A 246 14.95 -0.92 -9.05
C PRO A 246 16.03 -1.88 -9.55
N SER A 247 15.67 -2.92 -10.32
CA SER A 247 16.64 -3.87 -10.89
C SER A 247 17.71 -3.20 -11.77
N ALA A 248 17.40 -2.05 -12.38
CA ALA A 248 18.33 -1.33 -13.23
C ALA A 248 19.52 -0.75 -12.45
N LEU A 249 19.43 -0.65 -11.12
CA LEU A 249 20.56 -0.27 -10.26
C LEU A 249 21.69 -1.30 -10.30
N CYS A 250 21.41 -2.56 -10.65
CA CYS A 250 22.45 -3.55 -10.85
C CYS A 250 23.35 -3.20 -12.05
N ALA A 251 22.75 -2.88 -13.19
CA ALA A 251 23.49 -2.41 -14.36
C ALA A 251 24.16 -1.05 -14.10
N PHE A 252 23.52 -0.18 -13.32
CA PHE A 252 24.12 1.07 -12.87
C PHE A 252 25.41 0.85 -12.05
N ALA A 253 25.43 -0.17 -11.18
CA ALA A 253 26.62 -0.56 -10.42
C ALA A 253 27.76 -1.02 -11.34
N GLY A 254 27.47 -1.84 -12.37
CA GLY A 254 28.46 -2.25 -13.36
C GLY A 254 29.06 -1.07 -14.13
N ARG A 255 28.20 -0.12 -14.54
CA ARG A 255 28.65 1.12 -15.18
C ARG A 255 29.56 1.99 -14.29
N LEU A 256 29.29 2.05 -12.99
CA LEU A 256 30.14 2.75 -12.04
C LEU A 256 31.47 2.01 -11.80
N ALA A 257 31.43 0.68 -11.72
CA ALA A 257 32.61 -0.16 -11.56
C ALA A 257 33.49 -0.23 -12.83
N GLY A 258 32.92 0.09 -14.00
CA GLY A 258 33.57 -0.03 -15.31
C GLY A 258 33.61 -1.46 -15.86
N ASP A 259 32.99 -2.41 -15.16
CA ASP A 259 32.90 -3.82 -15.52
C ASP A 259 31.53 -4.38 -15.12
N ASP A 260 30.94 -5.21 -15.99
CA ASP A 260 29.65 -5.86 -15.77
C ASP A 260 29.81 -7.21 -15.04
N ASP A 261 31.03 -7.69 -14.77
CA ASP A 261 31.27 -8.91 -13.99
C ASP A 261 30.76 -8.74 -12.55
N PRO A 262 29.77 -9.56 -12.12
CA PRO A 262 29.22 -9.49 -10.77
C PRO A 262 30.26 -9.68 -9.66
N LYS A 263 31.35 -10.42 -9.89
CA LYS A 263 32.46 -10.55 -8.92
C LYS A 263 33.23 -9.26 -8.75
N VAL A 264 33.50 -8.56 -9.84
CA VAL A 264 34.19 -7.26 -9.82
C VAL A 264 33.33 -6.25 -9.08
N ILE A 265 32.04 -6.19 -9.39
CA ILE A 265 31.08 -5.31 -8.70
C ILE A 265 31.03 -5.65 -7.20
N ALA A 266 30.92 -6.93 -6.84
CA ALA A 266 30.86 -7.38 -5.45
C ALA A 266 32.12 -7.04 -4.63
N GLY A 267 33.29 -6.98 -5.28
CA GLY A 267 34.56 -6.55 -4.67
C GLY A 267 34.79 -5.04 -4.69
N SER A 268 33.93 -4.27 -5.37
CA SER A 268 34.04 -2.82 -5.50
C SER A 268 33.27 -2.07 -4.40
N GLN A 269 33.54 -0.77 -4.27
CA GLN A 269 32.75 0.13 -3.43
C GLN A 269 31.29 0.30 -3.88
N PHE A 270 30.94 -0.16 -5.09
CA PHE A 270 29.60 -0.03 -5.68
C PHE A 270 28.70 -1.25 -5.42
N ALA A 271 29.18 -2.27 -4.71
CA ALA A 271 28.37 -3.39 -4.23
C ALA A 271 27.04 -2.97 -3.52
N PRO A 272 26.97 -1.85 -2.75
CA PRO A 272 25.74 -1.42 -2.10
C PRO A 272 24.55 -1.18 -3.04
N PHE A 273 24.79 -0.81 -4.31
CA PHE A 273 23.72 -0.65 -5.32
C PHE A 273 23.05 -1.98 -5.69
N VAL A 274 23.79 -3.08 -5.63
CA VAL A 274 23.21 -4.42 -5.83
C VAL A 274 22.63 -4.94 -4.51
N ASP A 275 23.31 -4.69 -3.38
CA ASP A 275 22.84 -5.13 -2.06
C ASP A 275 21.46 -4.53 -1.71
N VAL A 276 21.21 -3.25 -2.06
CA VAL A 276 19.90 -2.61 -1.86
C VAL A 276 18.81 -3.23 -2.74
N VAL A 277 19.13 -3.63 -3.98
CA VAL A 277 18.19 -4.32 -4.87
C VAL A 277 17.81 -5.69 -4.31
N MET A 278 18.77 -6.43 -3.74
CA MET A 278 18.47 -7.69 -3.03
C MET A 278 17.60 -7.44 -1.81
N SER A 279 17.84 -6.35 -1.09
CA SER A 279 16.99 -5.95 0.04
C SER A 279 15.56 -5.60 -0.40
N GLU A 280 15.38 -5.09 -1.62
CA GLU A 280 14.04 -4.83 -2.17
C GLU A 280 13.30 -6.12 -2.54
N ALA A 281 14.02 -7.13 -3.05
CA ALA A 281 13.43 -8.45 -3.25
C ALA A 281 12.95 -9.07 -1.91
N GLU A 282 13.74 -8.92 -0.84
CA GLU A 282 13.35 -9.35 0.51
C GLU A 282 12.14 -8.57 1.03
N ARG A 283 12.11 -7.26 0.82
CA ARG A 283 11.01 -6.39 1.21
C ARG A 283 9.70 -6.79 0.51
N LEU A 284 9.73 -6.90 -0.81
CA LEU A 284 8.56 -7.31 -1.61
C LEU A 284 8.09 -8.72 -1.25
N ASN A 285 9.01 -9.63 -0.91
CA ASN A 285 8.66 -10.95 -0.40
C ASN A 285 7.86 -10.86 0.92
N ILE A 286 8.38 -10.10 1.90
CA ILE A 286 7.67 -9.88 3.17
C ILE A 286 6.31 -9.24 2.94
N LEU A 287 6.24 -8.20 2.09
CA LEU A 287 5.01 -7.50 1.78
C LEU A 287 3.96 -8.42 1.14
N ALA A 288 4.38 -9.30 0.21
CA ALA A 288 3.49 -10.28 -0.39
C ALA A 288 2.97 -11.29 0.65
N VAL A 289 3.84 -11.81 1.52
CA VAL A 289 3.43 -12.73 2.59
C VAL A 289 2.46 -12.05 3.57
N ASP A 290 2.75 -10.81 3.97
CA ASP A 290 1.89 -10.04 4.86
C ASP A 290 0.53 -9.74 4.21
N HIS A 291 0.51 -9.27 2.97
CA HIS A 291 -0.72 -9.04 2.23
C HIS A 291 -1.56 -10.29 2.07
N ARG A 292 -0.93 -11.46 1.94
CA ARG A 292 -1.67 -12.71 1.88
C ARG A 292 -2.36 -13.07 3.19
N ASN A 293 -1.74 -12.78 4.33
CA ASN A 293 -2.17 -13.24 5.63
C ASN A 293 -3.07 -12.22 6.37
N ASN A 294 -2.77 -10.94 6.24
CA ASN A 294 -3.31 -9.89 7.11
C ASN A 294 -4.10 -8.81 6.37
N ASN A 295 -3.97 -8.70 5.04
CA ASN A 295 -4.60 -7.60 4.29
C ASN A 295 -6.02 -8.00 3.84
N PRO A 296 -7.07 -7.22 4.20
CA PRO A 296 -8.44 -7.47 3.75
C PRO A 296 -8.65 -7.17 2.26
N ASP A 297 -7.77 -6.39 1.62
CA ASP A 297 -7.84 -6.10 0.18
C ASP A 297 -7.39 -7.32 -0.65
N PRO A 298 -8.28 -7.92 -1.46
CA PRO A 298 -7.94 -9.09 -2.28
C PRO A 298 -6.99 -8.76 -3.45
N VAL A 299 -6.69 -7.49 -3.73
CA VAL A 299 -5.82 -7.06 -4.84
C VAL A 299 -4.35 -6.95 -4.41
N ALA A 300 -4.09 -6.48 -3.19
CA ALA A 300 -2.76 -6.12 -2.69
C ALA A 300 -1.73 -7.25 -2.86
N PHE A 301 -2.11 -8.50 -2.56
CA PHE A 301 -1.20 -9.65 -2.72
C PHE A 301 -0.74 -9.84 -4.18
N SER A 302 -1.65 -9.76 -5.15
CA SER A 302 -1.30 -9.94 -6.56
C SER A 302 -0.43 -8.81 -7.12
N ASN A 303 -0.59 -7.59 -6.60
CA ASN A 303 0.26 -6.46 -6.98
C ASN A 303 1.68 -6.66 -6.45
N ALA A 304 1.83 -7.01 -5.16
CA ALA A 304 3.15 -7.31 -4.58
C ALA A 304 3.87 -8.46 -5.31
N LEU A 305 3.15 -9.50 -5.73
CA LEU A 305 3.73 -10.55 -6.58
C LEU A 305 4.17 -10.05 -7.96
N SER A 306 3.40 -9.16 -8.58
CA SER A 306 3.75 -8.55 -9.88
C SER A 306 5.00 -7.69 -9.78
N ASP A 307 5.12 -6.89 -8.72
CA ASP A 307 6.28 -6.05 -8.45
C ASP A 307 7.53 -6.91 -8.18
N TYR A 308 7.37 -7.95 -7.35
CA TYR A 308 8.43 -8.94 -7.10
C TYR A 308 8.88 -9.62 -8.40
N ASN A 309 7.95 -10.14 -9.22
CA ASN A 309 8.27 -10.77 -10.49
C ASN A 309 9.02 -9.84 -11.44
N SER A 310 8.58 -8.59 -11.52
CA SER A 310 9.19 -7.57 -12.38
C SER A 310 10.62 -7.26 -11.91
N LEU A 311 10.84 -7.14 -10.60
CA LEU A 311 12.15 -6.93 -10.01
C LEU A 311 13.09 -8.11 -10.29
N VAL A 312 12.66 -9.34 -10.00
CA VAL A 312 13.47 -10.55 -10.16
C VAL A 312 13.85 -10.78 -11.61
N ARG A 313 12.91 -10.64 -12.55
CA ARG A 313 13.21 -10.74 -13.99
C ARG A 313 14.20 -9.68 -14.45
N GLY A 314 14.08 -8.47 -13.91
CA GLY A 314 15.05 -7.41 -14.17
C GLY A 314 16.45 -7.76 -13.66
N ILE A 315 16.55 -8.32 -12.45
CA ILE A 315 17.82 -8.75 -11.86
C ILE A 315 18.47 -9.86 -12.71
N GLU A 316 17.72 -10.92 -13.04
CA GLU A 316 18.23 -12.06 -13.82
C GLU A 316 18.66 -11.67 -15.24
N ARG A 317 18.04 -10.64 -15.81
CA ARG A 317 18.43 -10.08 -17.11
C ARG A 317 19.69 -9.23 -17.01
N ASP A 318 19.84 -8.48 -15.92
CA ASP A 318 20.88 -7.45 -15.80
C ASP A 318 22.17 -8.00 -15.12
N VAL A 319 22.12 -9.14 -14.41
CA VAL A 319 23.26 -9.71 -13.65
C VAL A 319 23.24 -11.24 -13.69
N ASP A 320 24.38 -11.86 -14.03
CA ASP A 320 24.58 -13.29 -13.82
C ASP A 320 24.92 -13.61 -12.35
N LEU A 321 23.88 -13.81 -11.54
CA LEU A 321 24.05 -14.09 -10.12
C LEU A 321 24.71 -15.43 -9.80
N THR A 322 24.81 -16.38 -10.75
CA THR A 322 25.39 -17.70 -10.47
C THR A 322 26.84 -17.63 -9.99
N VAL A 323 27.52 -16.53 -10.33
CA VAL A 323 28.92 -16.27 -10.06
C VAL A 323 29.16 -15.69 -8.64
N THR A 324 28.11 -15.18 -7.98
CA THR A 324 28.19 -14.51 -6.66
C THR A 324 27.30 -15.18 -5.60
N GLY A 325 27.93 -15.97 -4.70
CA GLY A 325 27.21 -16.77 -3.72
C GLY A 325 26.27 -15.98 -2.79
N LYS A 326 26.66 -14.77 -2.34
CA LYS A 326 25.86 -13.97 -1.40
C LYS A 326 24.51 -13.52 -2.01
N TRP A 327 24.54 -12.96 -3.23
CA TRP A 327 23.35 -12.41 -3.88
C TRP A 327 22.47 -13.53 -4.41
N HIS A 328 23.09 -14.59 -4.95
CA HIS A 328 22.37 -15.79 -5.37
C HIS A 328 21.58 -16.41 -4.22
N SER A 329 22.20 -16.60 -3.04
CA SER A 329 21.53 -17.19 -1.88
C SER A 329 20.33 -16.36 -1.43
N ARG A 330 20.49 -15.03 -1.28
CA ARG A 330 19.41 -14.13 -0.87
C ARG A 330 18.22 -14.18 -1.85
N LEU A 331 18.49 -14.17 -3.15
CA LEU A 331 17.45 -14.26 -4.17
C LEU A 331 16.79 -15.65 -4.21
N ALA A 332 17.56 -16.72 -4.01
CA ALA A 332 17.03 -18.08 -3.98
C ALA A 332 16.08 -18.29 -2.78
N ASP A 333 16.41 -17.73 -1.61
CA ASP A 333 15.58 -17.85 -0.41
C ASP A 333 14.24 -17.12 -0.56
N THR A 334 14.25 -15.90 -1.11
CA THR A 334 13.02 -15.14 -1.41
C THR A 334 12.17 -15.83 -2.48
N LYS A 335 12.78 -16.37 -3.55
CA LYS A 335 12.07 -17.16 -4.57
C LYS A 335 11.39 -18.40 -4.00
N ARG A 336 12.11 -19.15 -3.15
CA ARG A 336 11.55 -20.34 -2.50
C ARG A 336 10.34 -19.96 -1.63
N SER A 337 10.48 -18.92 -0.81
CA SER A 337 9.41 -18.41 0.04
C SER A 337 8.15 -18.03 -0.76
N ILE A 338 8.29 -17.27 -1.84
CA ILE A 338 7.14 -16.90 -2.68
C ILE A 338 6.57 -18.11 -3.42
N SER A 339 7.41 -19.00 -3.94
CA SER A 339 6.97 -20.20 -4.65
C SER A 339 6.05 -21.07 -3.78
N ASP A 340 6.39 -21.25 -2.50
CA ASP A 340 5.57 -22.01 -1.55
C ASP A 340 4.19 -21.36 -1.33
N VAL A 341 4.16 -20.02 -1.20
CA VAL A 341 2.91 -19.26 -1.00
C VAL A 341 2.04 -19.30 -2.26
N VAL A 342 2.63 -19.06 -3.44
CA VAL A 342 1.92 -19.09 -4.73
C VAL A 342 1.37 -20.49 -5.02
N THR A 343 2.17 -21.53 -4.77
CA THR A 343 1.73 -22.94 -4.95
C THR A 343 0.50 -23.25 -4.11
N ARG A 344 0.49 -22.82 -2.84
CA ARG A 344 -0.68 -22.97 -1.95
C ARG A 344 -1.90 -22.22 -2.47
N GLU A 345 -1.73 -21.00 -2.99
CA GLU A 345 -2.85 -20.25 -3.58
C GLU A 345 -3.40 -20.93 -4.84
N LEU A 346 -2.54 -21.44 -5.71
CA LEU A 346 -2.96 -22.14 -6.93
C LEU A 346 -3.71 -23.45 -6.63
N HIS A 347 -3.31 -24.18 -5.58
CA HIS A 347 -4.04 -25.38 -5.15
C HIS A 347 -5.44 -25.05 -4.63
N ASN A 348 -5.59 -23.94 -3.91
CA ASN A 348 -6.86 -23.52 -3.33
C ASN A 348 -7.78 -22.76 -4.30
N ALA A 349 -7.24 -22.31 -5.45
CA ALA A 349 -7.94 -21.41 -6.36
C ALA A 349 -9.28 -21.98 -6.86
N HIS A 350 -9.32 -23.24 -7.28
CA HIS A 350 -10.56 -23.85 -7.77
C HIS A 350 -11.65 -23.89 -6.67
N THR A 351 -11.28 -24.28 -5.45
CA THR A 351 -12.20 -24.34 -4.30
C THR A 351 -12.71 -22.96 -3.92
N ALA A 352 -11.84 -21.95 -3.90
CA ALA A 352 -12.20 -20.56 -3.61
C ALA A 352 -13.22 -20.03 -4.64
N VAL A 353 -12.93 -20.20 -5.94
CA VAL A 353 -13.84 -19.81 -7.02
C VAL A 353 -15.18 -20.53 -6.89
N ARG A 354 -15.18 -21.85 -6.68
CA ARG A 354 -16.43 -22.60 -6.55
C ARG A 354 -17.27 -22.16 -5.35
N ARG A 355 -16.63 -21.82 -4.23
CA ARG A 355 -17.32 -21.32 -3.02
C ARG A 355 -17.96 -19.95 -3.26
N ALA A 356 -17.24 -19.03 -3.90
CA ALA A 356 -17.75 -17.69 -4.21
C ALA A 356 -18.93 -17.71 -5.20
N LEU A 357 -18.98 -18.69 -6.09
CA LEU A 357 -20.05 -18.85 -7.08
C LEU A 357 -21.30 -19.57 -6.54
N GLN A 358 -21.34 -19.96 -5.27
CA GLN A 358 -22.53 -20.56 -4.68
C GLN A 358 -23.66 -19.53 -4.60
N VAL A 359 -24.89 -19.99 -4.82
CA VAL A 359 -26.07 -19.14 -4.64
C VAL A 359 -26.19 -18.79 -3.15
N PRO A 360 -26.18 -17.48 -2.79
CA PRO A 360 -26.30 -17.04 -1.41
C PRO A 360 -27.58 -17.56 -0.76
N LYS A 361 -27.51 -17.84 0.54
CA LYS A 361 -28.70 -18.20 1.33
C LYS A 361 -29.45 -16.94 1.74
N LEU A 362 -30.77 -17.09 1.89
CA LEU A 362 -31.63 -16.09 2.53
C LEU A 362 -31.69 -16.43 4.02
N ASP A 363 -31.62 -15.41 4.88
CA ASP A 363 -31.89 -15.56 6.31
C ASP A 363 -33.40 -15.71 6.60
N ASP A 364 -33.74 -15.91 7.87
CA ASP A 364 -35.13 -16.05 8.32
C ASP A 364 -35.96 -14.77 8.10
N ASP A 365 -35.29 -13.61 7.96
CA ASP A 365 -35.87 -12.29 7.66
C ASP A 365 -35.95 -12.00 6.14
N GLY A 366 -35.52 -12.95 5.29
CA GLY A 366 -35.52 -12.81 3.83
C GLY A 366 -34.38 -11.97 3.24
N LYS A 367 -33.35 -11.63 4.03
CA LYS A 367 -32.17 -10.88 3.60
C LYS A 367 -31.06 -11.82 3.14
N LEU A 368 -30.31 -11.36 2.13
CA LEU A 368 -29.19 -12.10 1.54
C LEU A 368 -27.98 -12.16 2.50
N ILE A 369 -27.49 -13.37 2.76
CA ILE A 369 -26.22 -13.60 3.44
C ILE A 369 -25.14 -13.83 2.39
N LEU A 370 -24.39 -12.76 2.06
CA LEU A 370 -23.24 -12.84 1.16
C LEU A 370 -21.97 -13.20 1.94
N ASP A 371 -21.30 -14.28 1.53
CA ASP A 371 -19.98 -14.65 2.05
C ASP A 371 -18.90 -13.77 1.39
N GLN A 372 -18.75 -12.54 1.90
CA GLN A 372 -17.79 -11.57 1.36
C GLN A 372 -16.35 -12.09 1.44
N THR A 373 -16.03 -12.90 2.47
CA THR A 373 -14.72 -13.54 2.61
C THR A 373 -14.46 -14.50 1.46
N ALA A 374 -15.43 -15.36 1.12
CA ALA A 374 -15.31 -16.25 -0.03
C ALA A 374 -15.14 -15.50 -1.35
N ILE A 375 -15.87 -14.39 -1.54
CA ILE A 375 -15.74 -13.54 -2.73
C ILE A 375 -14.33 -12.94 -2.80
N ASN A 376 -13.82 -12.36 -1.72
CA ASN A 376 -12.48 -11.79 -1.67
C ASN A 376 -11.41 -12.86 -1.92
N ASP A 377 -11.57 -14.06 -1.36
CA ASP A 377 -10.67 -15.20 -1.59
C ASP A 377 -10.65 -15.63 -3.07
N ALA A 378 -11.81 -15.67 -3.72
CA ALA A 378 -11.90 -15.97 -5.15
C ALA A 378 -11.29 -14.87 -6.01
N VAL A 379 -11.52 -13.59 -5.69
CA VAL A 379 -10.90 -12.45 -6.38
C VAL A 379 -9.37 -12.56 -6.31
N ARG A 380 -8.82 -12.77 -5.10
CA ARG A 380 -7.38 -12.94 -4.90
C ARG A 380 -6.85 -14.13 -5.69
N ALA A 381 -7.51 -15.29 -5.60
CA ALA A 381 -7.09 -16.50 -6.31
C ALA A 381 -7.09 -16.32 -7.83
N VAL A 382 -8.14 -15.74 -8.41
CA VAL A 382 -8.23 -15.49 -9.85
C VAL A 382 -7.15 -14.51 -10.31
N ARG A 383 -6.87 -13.46 -9.54
CA ARG A 383 -5.77 -12.51 -9.84
C ARG A 383 -4.40 -13.19 -9.82
N VAL A 384 -4.14 -14.04 -8.82
CA VAL A 384 -2.90 -14.83 -8.76
C VAL A 384 -2.77 -15.75 -9.98
N VAL A 385 -3.82 -16.49 -10.33
CA VAL A 385 -3.82 -17.37 -11.51
C VAL A 385 -3.52 -16.57 -12.79
N ASN A 386 -4.11 -15.38 -12.95
CA ASN A 386 -3.85 -14.53 -14.10
C ASN A 386 -2.42 -13.97 -14.11
N MET A 387 -1.91 -13.53 -12.96
CA MET A 387 -0.53 -13.02 -12.85
C MET A 387 0.51 -14.11 -13.15
N VAL A 388 0.31 -15.35 -12.66
CA VAL A 388 1.30 -16.43 -12.80
C VAL A 388 1.50 -16.82 -14.27
N ARG A 389 0.53 -16.51 -15.14
CA ARG A 389 0.65 -16.68 -16.59
C ARG A 389 1.92 -16.06 -17.17
N HIS A 390 2.37 -14.92 -16.63
CA HIS A 390 3.52 -14.17 -17.12
C HIS A 390 4.75 -14.25 -16.22
N GLY A 391 4.71 -15.06 -15.15
CA GLY A 391 5.78 -15.20 -14.16
C GLY A 391 6.06 -16.63 -13.71
N SER A 392 5.54 -17.63 -14.43
CA SER A 392 5.56 -19.04 -14.00
C SER A 392 6.96 -19.60 -13.75
N GLU A 393 7.95 -19.12 -14.49
CA GLU A 393 9.37 -19.44 -14.29
C GLU A 393 9.91 -18.85 -12.97
N THR A 394 9.67 -17.56 -12.73
CA THR A 394 10.10 -16.86 -11.53
C THR A 394 9.53 -17.48 -10.25
N PHE A 395 8.29 -17.99 -10.33
CA PHE A 395 7.62 -18.65 -9.22
C PHE A 395 7.79 -20.17 -9.20
N ALA A 396 8.45 -20.77 -10.19
CA ALA A 396 8.64 -22.22 -10.32
C ALA A 396 7.35 -23.06 -10.28
N VAL A 397 6.26 -22.58 -10.90
CA VAL A 397 4.92 -23.22 -10.84
C VAL A 397 4.35 -23.57 -12.22
N ASN A 398 5.20 -23.83 -13.21
CA ASN A 398 4.79 -24.05 -14.61
C ASN A 398 3.65 -25.08 -14.79
N ASP A 399 3.80 -26.28 -14.22
CA ASP A 399 2.82 -27.36 -14.40
C ASP A 399 1.52 -27.12 -13.63
N ILE A 400 1.64 -26.67 -12.37
CA ILE A 400 0.50 -26.40 -11.48
C ILE A 400 -0.30 -25.22 -12.05
N SER A 401 0.37 -24.16 -12.49
CA SER A 401 -0.25 -22.99 -13.11
C SER A 401 -1.08 -23.38 -14.32
N LYS A 402 -0.52 -24.16 -15.26
CA LYS A 402 -1.24 -24.57 -16.48
C LYS A 402 -2.50 -25.36 -16.15
N ARG A 403 -2.42 -26.31 -15.22
CA ARG A 403 -3.56 -27.14 -14.78
C ARG A 403 -4.61 -26.28 -14.07
N THR A 404 -4.23 -25.53 -13.04
CA THR A 404 -5.14 -24.68 -12.27
C THR A 404 -5.83 -23.68 -13.18
N ARG A 405 -5.12 -23.09 -14.14
CA ARG A 405 -5.68 -22.15 -15.11
C ARG A 405 -6.82 -22.77 -15.91
N GLN A 406 -6.61 -23.96 -16.49
CA GLN A 406 -7.64 -24.69 -17.24
C GLN A 406 -8.85 -25.00 -16.36
N THR A 407 -8.63 -25.45 -15.13
CA THR A 407 -9.71 -25.77 -14.20
C THR A 407 -10.52 -24.54 -13.80
N VAL A 408 -9.87 -23.41 -13.49
CA VAL A 408 -10.55 -22.14 -13.15
C VAL A 408 -11.32 -21.61 -14.35
N GLU A 409 -10.72 -21.64 -15.54
CA GLU A 409 -11.35 -21.24 -16.81
C GLU A 409 -12.66 -22.01 -17.05
N GLN A 410 -12.59 -23.34 -17.05
CA GLN A 410 -13.75 -24.21 -17.22
C GLN A 410 -14.82 -23.99 -16.15
N THR A 411 -14.39 -23.79 -14.89
CA THR A 411 -15.33 -23.55 -13.79
C THR A 411 -16.09 -22.24 -14.01
N LEU A 412 -15.39 -21.15 -14.35
CA LEU A 412 -16.02 -19.87 -14.64
C LEU A 412 -16.97 -19.98 -15.84
N GLU A 413 -16.57 -20.61 -16.93
CA GLU A 413 -17.45 -20.75 -18.09
C GLU A 413 -18.73 -21.55 -17.80
N ILE A 414 -18.58 -22.72 -17.18
CA ILE A 414 -19.70 -23.64 -16.94
C ILE A 414 -20.64 -23.07 -15.88
N VAL A 415 -20.10 -22.64 -14.74
CA VAL A 415 -20.92 -22.19 -13.61
C VAL A 415 -21.58 -20.86 -13.92
N THR A 416 -20.88 -19.90 -14.55
CA THR A 416 -21.50 -18.62 -14.95
C THR A 416 -22.66 -18.83 -15.93
N ARG A 417 -22.51 -19.70 -16.92
CA ARG A 417 -23.60 -20.04 -17.86
C ARG A 417 -24.78 -20.70 -17.14
N SER A 418 -24.51 -21.61 -16.19
CA SER A 418 -25.56 -22.23 -15.37
C SER A 418 -26.31 -21.19 -14.54
N LEU A 419 -25.59 -20.32 -13.82
CA LEU A 419 -26.18 -19.30 -12.95
C LEU A 419 -27.07 -18.33 -13.74
N ILE A 420 -26.66 -17.89 -14.92
CA ILE A 420 -27.49 -17.03 -15.79
C ILE A 420 -28.73 -17.79 -16.31
N THR A 421 -28.58 -19.07 -16.64
CA THR A 421 -29.70 -19.91 -17.09
C THR A 421 -30.72 -20.13 -15.97
N ASP A 422 -30.24 -20.40 -14.75
CA ASP A 422 -31.07 -20.63 -13.57
C ASP A 422 -31.73 -19.33 -13.10
N LEU A 423 -31.05 -18.19 -13.24
CA LEU A 423 -31.63 -16.86 -13.01
C LEU A 423 -32.88 -16.63 -13.87
N GLY A 424 -32.87 -17.06 -15.14
CA GLY A 424 -34.04 -16.97 -16.03
C GLY A 424 -35.20 -17.93 -15.67
N LYS A 425 -34.97 -18.87 -14.74
CA LYS A 425 -35.98 -19.82 -14.22
C LYS A 425 -36.38 -19.50 -12.77
N ALA A 426 -35.60 -18.69 -12.07
CA ALA A 426 -35.82 -18.38 -10.66
C ALA A 426 -37.14 -17.64 -10.42
N LYS A 427 -37.76 -17.90 -9.26
CA LYS A 427 -39.00 -17.27 -8.81
C LYS A 427 -38.72 -16.35 -7.62
N SER A 428 -39.66 -15.46 -7.30
CA SER A 428 -39.60 -14.70 -6.03
C SER A 428 -39.82 -15.69 -4.87
N PRO A 429 -39.01 -15.70 -3.78
CA PRO A 429 -37.99 -14.72 -3.35
C PRO A 429 -36.52 -15.03 -3.73
N GLN A 430 -36.25 -16.13 -4.43
CA GLN A 430 -34.88 -16.60 -4.75
C GLN A 430 -34.20 -15.80 -5.89
N LEU A 431 -34.95 -14.96 -6.60
CA LEU A 431 -34.47 -14.17 -7.72
C LEU A 431 -33.27 -13.28 -7.34
N GLU A 432 -33.31 -12.63 -6.18
CA GLU A 432 -32.23 -11.75 -5.71
C GLU A 432 -30.96 -12.53 -5.40
N ALA A 433 -31.08 -13.74 -4.83
CA ALA A 433 -29.94 -14.61 -4.55
C ALA A 433 -29.25 -15.09 -5.84
N HIS A 434 -30.03 -15.54 -6.83
CA HIS A 434 -29.49 -15.93 -8.13
C HIS A 434 -28.87 -14.74 -8.88
N GLN A 435 -29.44 -13.54 -8.74
CA GLN A 435 -28.88 -12.34 -9.34
C GLN A 435 -27.51 -12.01 -8.72
N ALA A 436 -27.41 -12.02 -7.38
CA ALA A 436 -26.16 -11.78 -6.67
C ALA A 436 -25.06 -12.79 -7.06
N ALA A 437 -25.41 -14.08 -7.17
CA ALA A 437 -24.47 -15.11 -7.62
C ALA A 437 -23.97 -14.86 -9.06
N ALA A 438 -24.88 -14.49 -9.97
CA ALA A 438 -24.52 -14.15 -11.34
C ALA A 438 -23.62 -12.90 -11.41
N ASP A 439 -23.83 -11.92 -10.54
CA ASP A 439 -23.02 -10.70 -10.47
C ASP A 439 -21.59 -10.99 -10.00
N VAL A 440 -21.43 -11.84 -8.98
CA VAL A 440 -20.12 -12.34 -8.54
C VAL A 440 -19.43 -13.11 -9.67
N ALA A 441 -20.16 -13.97 -10.38
CA ALA A 441 -19.65 -14.75 -11.49
C ALA A 441 -19.11 -13.87 -12.64
N ILE A 442 -19.87 -12.84 -13.01
CA ILE A 442 -19.47 -11.84 -14.02
C ILE A 442 -18.21 -11.10 -13.58
N MET A 443 -18.14 -10.67 -12.32
CA MET A 443 -16.97 -9.96 -11.79
C MET A 443 -15.71 -10.83 -11.80
N LEU A 444 -15.80 -12.11 -11.39
CA LEU A 444 -14.66 -13.04 -11.50
C LEU A 444 -14.28 -13.31 -12.96
N SER A 445 -15.27 -13.44 -13.86
CA SER A 445 -15.03 -13.58 -15.30
C SER A 445 -14.40 -12.33 -15.91
N GLU A 446 -14.73 -11.13 -15.44
CA GLU A 446 -14.09 -9.88 -15.89
C GLU A 446 -12.60 -9.83 -15.53
N ILE A 447 -12.26 -10.22 -14.30
CA ILE A 447 -10.86 -10.27 -13.84
C ILE A 447 -10.04 -11.27 -14.66
N TYR A 448 -10.65 -12.38 -15.07
CA TYR A 448 -9.97 -13.46 -15.78
C TYR A 448 -9.93 -13.27 -17.31
N PHE A 449 -11.06 -12.96 -17.93
CA PHE A 449 -11.24 -12.88 -19.39
C PHE A 449 -11.21 -11.44 -19.94
N GLY A 450 -11.39 -10.43 -19.09
CA GLY A 450 -11.43 -9.02 -19.48
C GLY A 450 -12.84 -8.44 -19.60
N ALA A 451 -12.90 -7.12 -19.82
CA ALA A 451 -14.13 -6.33 -19.79
C ALA A 451 -15.12 -6.68 -20.91
N GLU A 452 -14.64 -6.94 -22.13
CA GLU A 452 -15.51 -7.24 -23.28
C GLU A 452 -16.34 -8.52 -23.08
N TYR A 453 -15.70 -9.56 -22.50
CA TYR A 453 -16.38 -10.81 -22.17
C TYR A 453 -17.42 -10.59 -21.06
N ALA A 454 -17.07 -9.81 -20.04
CA ALA A 454 -17.98 -9.46 -18.96
C ALA A 454 -19.21 -8.69 -19.48
N ASP A 455 -19.05 -7.78 -20.45
CA ASP A 455 -20.16 -7.05 -21.05
C ASP A 455 -21.14 -7.97 -21.78
N GLN A 456 -20.66 -9.00 -22.47
CA GLN A 456 -21.52 -10.01 -23.07
C GLN A 456 -22.33 -10.77 -22.01
N LEU A 457 -21.71 -11.12 -20.87
CA LEU A 457 -22.39 -11.78 -19.77
C LEU A 457 -23.40 -10.88 -19.06
N ARG A 458 -23.08 -9.59 -18.86
CA ARG A 458 -24.01 -8.58 -18.30
C ARG A 458 -25.27 -8.47 -19.15
N ARG A 459 -25.13 -8.42 -20.48
CA ARG A 459 -26.27 -8.43 -21.42
C ARG A 459 -27.11 -9.70 -21.28
N SER A 460 -26.45 -10.86 -21.20
CA SER A 460 -27.12 -12.16 -21.02
C SER A 460 -27.90 -12.23 -19.69
N ARG A 461 -27.30 -11.74 -18.59
CA ARG A 461 -27.95 -11.62 -17.28
C ARG A 461 -29.18 -10.71 -17.34
N HIS A 462 -29.08 -9.54 -17.99
CA HIS A 462 -30.23 -8.63 -18.14
C HIS A 462 -31.40 -9.27 -18.88
N ALA A 463 -31.12 -10.01 -19.96
CA ALA A 463 -32.16 -10.75 -20.68
C ALA A 463 -32.80 -11.87 -19.82
N ALA A 464 -31.97 -12.61 -19.06
CA ALA A 464 -32.46 -13.64 -18.14
C ALA A 464 -33.35 -13.07 -17.02
N LEU A 465 -32.94 -11.94 -16.41
CA LEU A 465 -33.72 -11.23 -15.40
C LEU A 465 -35.08 -10.76 -15.94
N ALA A 466 -35.10 -10.20 -17.16
CA ALA A 466 -36.34 -9.77 -17.79
C ALA A 466 -37.31 -10.96 -17.98
N LYS A 467 -36.80 -12.11 -18.44
CA LYS A 467 -37.57 -13.35 -18.61
C LYS A 467 -38.11 -13.92 -17.29
N ALA A 468 -37.35 -13.82 -16.20
CA ALA A 468 -37.79 -14.27 -14.89
C ALA A 468 -38.91 -13.38 -14.34
N LYS A 469 -38.80 -12.06 -14.51
CA LYS A 469 -39.83 -11.09 -14.10
C LYS A 469 -41.13 -11.25 -14.86
N THR A 470 -41.09 -11.47 -16.19
CA THR A 470 -42.30 -11.73 -16.97
C THR A 470 -43.01 -13.01 -16.53
N ARG A 471 -42.27 -14.10 -16.27
CA ARG A 471 -42.84 -15.34 -15.73
C ARG A 471 -43.47 -15.17 -14.35
N ALA A 472 -42.82 -14.41 -13.46
CA ALA A 472 -43.39 -14.11 -12.15
C ALA A 472 -44.69 -13.29 -12.26
N GLY A 473 -44.75 -12.35 -13.22
CA GLY A 473 -45.95 -11.58 -13.55
C GLY A 473 -47.10 -12.42 -14.12
N ASP A 474 -46.79 -13.35 -15.03
CA ASP A 474 -47.78 -14.27 -15.61
C ASP A 474 -48.37 -15.24 -14.58
N GLU A 475 -47.55 -15.75 -13.65
CA GLU A 475 -48.01 -16.64 -12.57
C GLU A 475 -48.86 -15.91 -11.52
N THR A 476 -48.51 -14.67 -11.16
CA THR A 476 -49.33 -13.84 -10.27
C THR A 476 -50.67 -13.46 -10.93
N ALA A 477 -50.66 -13.11 -12.22
CA ALA A 477 -51.87 -12.86 -12.99
C ALA A 477 -52.78 -14.11 -13.12
N ALA A 478 -52.20 -15.31 -13.20
CA ALA A 478 -52.93 -16.59 -13.21
C ALA A 478 -53.43 -17.04 -11.82
N ALA A 479 -52.80 -16.57 -10.73
CA ALA A 479 -53.19 -16.88 -9.35
C ALA A 479 -54.37 -16.02 -8.84
N THR A 480 -54.68 -14.90 -9.50
CA THR A 480 -55.83 -14.03 -9.18
C THR A 480 -57.14 -14.83 -9.20
N PRO A 481 -57.95 -14.81 -8.12
CA PRO A 481 -59.12 -15.68 -7.98
C PRO A 481 -60.17 -15.50 -9.09
N GLU A 482 -60.30 -14.29 -9.65
CA GLU A 482 -61.22 -13.97 -10.75
C GLU A 482 -60.93 -14.77 -12.03
N ARG A 483 -59.67 -14.95 -12.41
CA ARG A 483 -59.31 -15.74 -13.62
C ARG A 483 -59.39 -17.25 -13.38
N ARG A 484 -59.17 -17.73 -12.15
CA ARG A 484 -59.43 -19.14 -11.80
C ARG A 484 -60.92 -19.48 -11.91
N LEU A 485 -61.81 -18.56 -11.55
CA LEU A 485 -63.26 -18.71 -11.72
C LEU A 485 -63.67 -18.76 -13.19
N ILE A 486 -63.13 -17.86 -14.03
CA ILE A 486 -63.40 -17.82 -15.48
C ILE A 486 -62.91 -19.09 -16.18
N ASN A 487 -61.71 -19.58 -15.86
CA ASN A 487 -61.20 -20.83 -16.44
C ASN A 487 -61.95 -22.09 -15.95
N LYS A 488 -62.54 -22.06 -14.74
CA LYS A 488 -63.42 -23.14 -14.26
C LYS A 488 -64.78 -23.15 -14.96
N ALA A 489 -65.28 -21.97 -15.34
CA ALA A 489 -66.53 -21.82 -16.10
C ALA A 489 -66.35 -22.28 -17.57
N LEU A 490 -65.24 -21.94 -18.20
CA LEU A 490 -64.93 -22.33 -19.59
C LEU A 490 -64.60 -23.82 -19.79
N LYS A 491 -64.23 -24.56 -18.74
CA LYS A 491 -64.02 -26.02 -18.79
C LYS A 491 -65.28 -26.85 -18.51
N ARG A 492 -66.40 -26.21 -18.18
CA ARG A 492 -67.70 -26.85 -17.91
C ARG A 492 -68.74 -26.63 -19.02
N ALA A 493 -68.38 -25.86 -20.04
CA ALA A 493 -69.06 -25.82 -21.35
C ALA A 493 -68.29 -26.73 -22.32
#